data_AF-A0AAE4INR3-F1
#
_entry.id   AF-A0AAE4INR3-F1
#
_cell.length_a   1.000
_cell.length_b   1.000
_cell.length_c   1.000
_cell.angle_alpha   90.00
_cell.angle_beta   90.00
_cell.angle_gamma   90.00
#
_symmetry.space_group_name_H-M   'P 1'
#
loop_
_entity.id
_entity.type
_entity.pdbx_description
1 polymer ?
#
loop_
_entity_poly.entity_id
_entity_poly.type
_entity_poly.pdbx_seq_one_letter_code
_entity_poly.pdbx_strand_id
1 'polypeptide(L)'
;MAVFRARQVAQIRDAVVAGRQAVRAAERADAVVFARAFVDAQGPQVPGDPSPEASAALAQRLLKALADGVTEASQDADLQREIERAHAETQWALTLDDDGVVGFLLDLPAAALENPTVEALAHQSQGLGPGVFRKADVLVLQPECDGVRFIPVSAHDIEC
;
A
#
# COMPACT_ATOMS: atom_id res chain seq x y z
N MET A 1 -18.98 -2.89 -6.08
CA MET A 1 -18.20 -1.89 -5.32
C MET A 1 -17.37 -1.08 -6.30
N ALA A 2 -16.89 0.11 -5.92
CA ALA A 2 -15.98 0.86 -6.76
C ALA A 2 -14.61 0.17 -6.78
N VAL A 3 -13.99 0.06 -7.95
CA VAL A 3 -12.70 -0.64 -8.15
C VAL A 3 -11.71 0.28 -8.86
N PHE A 4 -10.43 0.04 -8.65
CA PHE A 4 -9.39 0.68 -9.45
C PHE A 4 -9.34 0.06 -10.84
N ARG A 5 -9.35 0.93 -11.86
CA ARG A 5 -9.08 0.52 -13.24
C ARG A 5 -7.60 0.19 -13.40
N ALA A 6 -7.26 -0.63 -14.40
CA ALA A 6 -5.88 -1.04 -14.68
C ALA A 6 -4.90 0.14 -14.80
N ARG A 7 -5.34 1.26 -15.41
CA ARG A 7 -4.52 2.48 -15.51
C ARG A 7 -4.24 3.12 -14.14
N GLN A 8 -5.24 3.15 -13.26
CA GLN A 8 -5.08 3.67 -11.90
C GLN A 8 -4.13 2.78 -11.11
N VAL A 9 -4.26 1.46 -11.24
CA VAL A 9 -3.34 0.48 -10.63
C VAL A 9 -1.90 0.71 -11.06
N ALA A 10 -1.65 0.91 -12.36
CA ALA A 10 -0.31 1.20 -12.87
C ALA A 10 0.25 2.51 -12.29
N GLN A 11 -0.55 3.58 -12.25
CA GLN A 11 -0.14 4.87 -11.69
C GLN A 11 0.20 4.77 -10.20
N ILE A 12 -0.64 4.09 -9.41
CA ILE A 12 -0.36 3.86 -8.00
C ILE A 12 0.95 3.09 -7.84
N ARG A 13 1.17 2.03 -8.65
CA ARG A 13 2.39 1.23 -8.58
C ARG A 13 3.64 2.07 -8.84
N ASP A 14 3.65 2.87 -9.89
CA ASP A 14 4.79 3.70 -10.25
C ASP A 14 5.07 4.76 -9.16
N ALA A 15 4.00 5.36 -8.62
CA ALA A 15 4.11 6.35 -7.55
C ALA A 15 4.59 5.75 -6.23
N VAL A 16 4.21 4.51 -5.88
CA VAL A 16 4.74 3.80 -4.70
C VAL A 16 6.24 3.59 -4.84
N VAL A 17 6.73 3.22 -6.04
CA VAL A 17 8.17 3.08 -6.27
C VAL A 17 8.90 4.40 -6.00
N ALA A 18 8.37 5.52 -6.52
CA ALA A 18 8.92 6.86 -6.26
C ALA A 18 8.90 7.21 -4.75
N GLY A 19 7.80 6.94 -4.06
CA GLY A 19 7.67 7.13 -2.62
C GLY A 19 8.71 6.34 -1.81
N ARG A 20 8.87 5.03 -2.11
CA ARG A 20 9.88 4.18 -1.46
C ARG A 20 11.30 4.66 -1.73
N GLN A 21 11.58 5.17 -2.93
CA GLN A 21 12.90 5.75 -3.26
C GLN A 21 13.17 7.01 -2.45
N ALA A 22 12.19 7.90 -2.30
CA ALA A 22 12.33 9.12 -1.51
C ALA A 22 12.58 8.82 -0.01
N VAL A 23 11.85 7.85 0.57
CA VAL A 23 12.06 7.43 1.97
C VAL A 23 13.48 6.87 2.16
N ARG A 24 13.95 6.01 1.26
CA ARG A 24 15.31 5.46 1.31
C ARG A 24 16.38 6.54 1.19
N ALA A 25 16.21 7.48 0.26
CA ALA A 25 17.13 8.60 0.12
C ALA A 25 17.17 9.52 1.36
N ALA A 26 16.09 9.58 2.12
CA ALA A 26 16.00 10.34 3.37
C ALA A 26 16.47 9.55 4.61
N GLU A 27 16.74 8.25 4.47
CA GLU A 27 17.19 7.32 5.54
C GLU A 27 16.33 7.39 6.81
N ARG A 28 15.05 7.73 6.68
CA ARG A 28 14.14 7.92 7.81
C ARG A 28 12.73 7.48 7.45
N ALA A 29 12.11 6.75 8.36
CA ALA A 29 10.71 6.36 8.25
C ALA A 29 9.80 7.59 8.46
N ASP A 30 9.57 8.36 7.39
CA ASP A 30 8.65 9.50 7.39
C ASP A 30 7.57 9.37 6.31
N ALA A 31 6.33 9.18 6.74
CA ALA A 31 5.17 9.09 5.87
C ALA A 31 4.93 10.38 5.07
N VAL A 32 5.32 11.55 5.58
CA VAL A 32 5.23 12.82 4.85
C VAL A 32 6.22 12.85 3.68
N VAL A 33 7.41 12.29 3.85
CA VAL A 33 8.41 12.18 2.76
C VAL A 33 7.88 11.26 1.67
N PHE A 34 7.35 10.09 2.04
CA PHE A 34 6.69 9.18 1.11
C PHE A 34 5.55 9.89 0.36
N ALA A 35 4.63 10.50 1.10
CA ALA A 35 3.40 11.06 0.52
C ALA A 35 3.67 12.21 -0.45
N ARG A 36 4.69 13.05 -0.20
CA ARG A 36 5.09 14.09 -1.15
C ARG A 36 5.54 13.49 -2.48
N ALA A 37 6.47 12.55 -2.45
CA ALA A 37 6.95 11.90 -3.66
C ALA A 37 5.85 11.09 -4.38
N PHE A 38 4.98 10.44 -3.62
CA PHE A 38 3.82 9.72 -4.13
C PHE A 38 2.83 10.65 -4.84
N VAL A 39 2.53 11.82 -4.25
CA VAL A 39 1.67 12.84 -4.86
C VAL A 39 2.30 13.45 -6.10
N ASP A 40 3.58 13.79 -6.06
CA ASP A 40 4.32 14.34 -7.21
C ASP A 40 4.33 13.36 -8.40
N ALA A 41 4.34 12.06 -8.13
CA ALA A 41 4.22 10.98 -9.10
C ALA A 41 2.78 10.63 -9.50
N GLN A 42 1.78 11.45 -9.12
CA GLN A 42 0.36 11.24 -9.42
C GLN A 42 -0.25 9.96 -8.84
N GLY A 43 0.26 9.53 -7.68
CA GLY A 43 -0.15 8.30 -7.00
C GLY A 43 -1.58 8.25 -6.48
N PRO A 44 -2.15 9.32 -5.89
CA PRO A 44 -3.51 9.29 -5.37
C PRO A 44 -4.55 9.04 -6.46
N GLN A 45 -5.35 7.99 -6.29
CA GLN A 45 -6.42 7.60 -7.21
C GLN A 45 -7.69 7.32 -6.41
N VAL A 46 -8.85 7.70 -6.95
CA VAL A 46 -10.15 7.38 -6.35
C VAL A 46 -10.78 6.21 -7.10
N PRO A 47 -11.13 5.09 -6.43
CA PRO A 47 -11.85 4.00 -7.06
C PRO A 47 -13.17 4.47 -7.67
N GLY A 48 -13.45 4.08 -8.91
CA GLY A 48 -14.69 4.47 -9.60
C GLY A 48 -14.74 5.91 -10.14
N ASP A 49 -13.84 6.80 -9.71
CA ASP A 49 -13.71 8.18 -10.21
C ASP A 49 -12.28 8.46 -10.72
N PRO A 50 -12.04 8.33 -12.04
CA PRO A 50 -10.72 8.55 -12.63
C PRO A 50 -10.45 10.04 -12.95
N SER A 51 -11.28 10.97 -12.47
CA SER A 51 -11.10 12.39 -12.77
C SER A 51 -9.83 12.94 -12.10
N PRO A 52 -9.02 13.76 -12.82
CA PRO A 52 -7.86 14.42 -12.24
C PRO A 52 -8.22 15.27 -11.02
N GLU A 53 -9.43 15.84 -10.99
CA GLU A 53 -9.95 16.64 -9.88
C GLU A 53 -10.11 15.81 -8.61
N ALA A 54 -10.68 14.60 -8.70
CA ALA A 54 -10.82 13.69 -7.57
C ALA A 54 -9.45 13.27 -7.01
N SER A 55 -8.51 12.91 -7.90
CA SER A 55 -7.12 12.60 -7.53
C SER A 55 -6.41 13.78 -6.85
N ALA A 56 -6.54 14.99 -7.39
CA ALA A 56 -5.93 16.19 -6.81
C ALA A 56 -6.52 16.54 -5.43
N ALA A 57 -7.84 16.39 -5.27
CA ALA A 57 -8.50 16.61 -3.99
C ALA A 57 -8.07 15.59 -2.93
N LEU A 58 -7.92 14.31 -3.31
CA LEU A 58 -7.39 13.27 -2.42
C LEU A 58 -5.92 13.55 -2.05
N ALA A 59 -5.09 13.95 -3.02
CA ALA A 59 -3.69 14.31 -2.78
C ALA A 59 -3.54 15.42 -1.72
N GLN A 60 -4.33 16.50 -1.84
CA GLN A 60 -4.30 17.60 -0.89
C GLN A 60 -4.74 17.17 0.51
N ARG A 61 -5.80 16.36 0.61
CA ARG A 61 -6.28 15.81 1.89
C ARG A 61 -5.23 14.93 2.54
N LEU A 62 -4.56 14.06 1.77
CA LEU A 62 -3.50 13.18 2.26
C LEU A 62 -2.32 13.96 2.84
N LEU A 63 -1.79 14.93 2.08
CA LEU A 63 -0.65 15.74 2.54
C LEU A 63 -0.99 16.52 3.80
N LYS A 64 -2.20 17.09 3.86
CA LYS A 64 -2.68 17.79 5.05
C LYS A 64 -2.80 16.85 6.25
N ALA A 65 -3.45 15.70 6.08
CA ALA A 65 -3.65 14.72 7.14
C ALA A 65 -2.31 14.27 7.76
N LEU A 66 -1.35 13.88 6.92
CA LEU A 66 -0.04 13.43 7.39
C LEU A 66 0.78 14.57 8.02
N ALA A 67 0.69 15.80 7.50
CA ALA A 67 1.33 16.96 8.13
C ALA A 67 0.73 17.29 9.51
N ASP A 68 -0.57 17.07 9.69
CA ASP A 68 -1.29 17.25 10.95
C ASP A 68 -1.14 16.03 11.90
N GLY A 69 -0.40 14.99 11.49
CA GLY A 69 -0.17 13.78 12.29
C GLY A 69 -1.38 12.85 12.40
N VAL A 70 -2.34 12.96 11.46
CA VAL A 70 -3.54 12.12 11.42
C VAL A 70 -3.17 10.71 10.97
N THR A 71 -3.57 9.72 11.75
CA THR A 71 -3.36 8.29 11.46
C THR A 71 -4.65 7.57 11.07
N GLU A 72 -5.81 8.20 11.22
CA GLU A 72 -7.12 7.62 10.93
C GLU A 72 -8.10 8.65 10.36
N ALA A 73 -8.86 8.26 9.34
CA ALA A 73 -9.88 9.02 8.63
C ALA A 73 -11.16 8.17 8.47
N SER A 74 -11.81 7.83 9.58
CA SER A 74 -12.95 6.87 9.61
C SER A 74 -14.17 7.27 8.77
N GLN A 75 -14.30 8.55 8.41
CA GLN A 75 -15.39 9.07 7.57
C GLN A 75 -15.03 9.14 6.08
N ASP A 76 -13.80 8.76 5.71
CA ASP A 76 -13.25 8.97 4.38
C ASP A 76 -12.35 7.80 3.99
N ALA A 77 -12.96 6.75 3.43
CA ALA A 77 -12.27 5.50 3.10
C ALA A 77 -11.14 5.68 2.07
N ASP A 78 -11.27 6.63 1.14
CA ASP A 78 -10.21 6.96 0.19
C ASP A 78 -8.99 7.56 0.89
N LEU A 79 -9.22 8.50 1.81
CA LEU A 79 -8.15 9.07 2.61
C LEU A 79 -7.51 8.04 3.54
N GLN A 80 -8.33 7.21 4.19
CA GLN A 80 -7.85 6.16 5.10
C GLN A 80 -6.90 5.20 4.36
N ARG A 81 -7.27 4.72 3.17
CA ARG A 81 -6.42 3.86 2.33
C ARG A 81 -5.06 4.48 2.06
N GLU A 82 -5.01 5.76 1.72
CA GLU A 82 -3.75 6.41 1.37
C GLU A 82 -2.90 6.78 2.60
N ILE A 83 -3.52 7.04 3.76
CA ILE A 83 -2.80 7.15 5.05
C ILE A 83 -2.15 5.80 5.40
N GLU A 84 -2.92 4.72 5.36
CA GLU A 84 -2.42 3.37 5.62
C GLU A 84 -1.30 2.99 4.66
N ARG A 85 -1.47 3.27 3.36
CA ARG A 85 -0.43 3.06 2.35
C ARG A 85 0.83 3.84 2.69
N ALA A 86 0.72 5.13 3.00
CA ALA A 86 1.89 5.96 3.30
C ALA A 86 2.68 5.42 4.49
N HIS A 87 2.00 4.98 5.55
CA HIS A 87 2.65 4.37 6.70
C HIS A 87 3.27 3.02 6.38
N ALA A 88 2.53 2.10 5.74
CA ALA A 88 3.02 0.77 5.40
C ALA A 88 4.24 0.83 4.47
N GLU A 89 4.14 1.60 3.39
CA GLU A 89 5.19 1.71 2.38
C GLU A 89 6.44 2.40 2.91
N THR A 90 6.29 3.33 3.85
CA THR A 90 7.42 3.96 4.53
C THR A 90 8.19 2.95 5.38
N GLN A 91 7.49 2.08 6.11
CA GLN A 91 8.16 1.02 6.88
C GLN A 91 8.87 0.04 5.93
N TRP A 92 8.19 -0.40 4.87
CA TRP A 92 8.76 -1.36 3.93
C TRP A 92 9.96 -0.83 3.17
N ALA A 93 9.96 0.47 2.84
CA ALA A 93 11.06 1.10 2.15
C ALA A 93 12.39 0.89 2.90
N LEU A 94 12.36 0.83 4.25
CA LEU A 94 13.54 0.57 5.08
C LEU A 94 13.76 -0.93 5.34
N THR A 95 12.70 -1.75 5.40
CA THR A 95 12.82 -3.21 5.58
C THR A 95 13.37 -3.94 4.34
N LEU A 96 13.40 -3.27 3.19
CA LEU A 96 13.97 -3.83 1.96
C LEU A 96 15.44 -4.27 2.15
N ASP A 97 16.21 -3.51 2.92
CA ASP A 97 17.63 -3.75 3.16
C ASP A 97 17.90 -4.69 4.36
N ASP A 98 16.84 -5.17 5.03
CA ASP A 98 16.94 -6.11 6.15
C ASP A 98 16.97 -7.56 5.66
N ASP A 99 18.16 -8.16 5.55
CA ASP A 99 18.33 -9.56 5.12
C ASP A 99 17.57 -10.60 5.98
N GLY A 100 17.12 -10.24 7.18
CA GLY A 100 16.34 -11.11 8.05
C GLY A 100 14.90 -11.33 7.59
N VAL A 101 14.34 -10.40 6.82
CA VAL A 101 13.01 -10.54 6.21
C VAL A 101 13.19 -11.07 4.78
N VAL A 102 12.30 -11.93 4.31
CA VAL A 102 12.34 -12.48 2.93
C VAL A 102 11.11 -12.11 2.11
N GLY A 103 10.02 -11.75 2.77
CA GLY A 103 8.78 -11.31 2.13
C GLY A 103 7.74 -10.82 3.14
N PHE A 104 6.52 -10.62 2.66
CA PHE A 104 5.38 -10.22 3.48
C PHE A 104 4.19 -11.12 3.22
N LEU A 105 3.62 -11.68 4.30
CA LEU A 105 2.36 -12.39 4.28
C LEU A 105 1.21 -11.38 4.27
N LEU A 106 0.27 -11.59 3.35
CA LEU A 106 -0.98 -10.85 3.27
C LEU A 106 -2.00 -11.41 4.28
N ASP A 107 -2.29 -10.65 5.32
CA ASP A 107 -3.32 -10.96 6.32
C ASP A 107 -4.58 -10.13 6.03
N LEU A 108 -5.58 -10.77 5.43
CA LEU A 108 -6.83 -10.14 5.01
C LEU A 108 -7.87 -10.21 6.14
N PRO A 109 -8.64 -9.14 6.39
CA PRO A 109 -9.72 -9.18 7.36
C PRO A 109 -10.81 -10.16 6.95
N ALA A 110 -11.50 -10.76 7.93
CA ALA A 110 -12.54 -11.76 7.67
C ALA A 110 -13.63 -11.28 6.70
N ALA A 111 -14.01 -10.00 6.77
CA ALA A 111 -14.99 -9.40 5.86
C ALA A 111 -14.52 -9.37 4.39
N ALA A 112 -13.21 -9.26 4.14
CA ALA A 112 -12.65 -9.30 2.80
C ALA A 112 -12.66 -10.72 2.21
N LEU A 113 -12.52 -11.75 3.05
CA LEU A 113 -12.58 -13.16 2.65
C LEU A 113 -13.98 -13.62 2.19
N GLU A 114 -15.04 -12.85 2.48
CA GLU A 114 -16.38 -13.12 1.93
C GLU A 114 -16.45 -12.93 0.40
N ASN A 115 -15.46 -12.25 -0.19
CA ASN A 115 -15.33 -12.10 -1.63
C ASN A 115 -14.38 -13.17 -2.21
N PRO A 116 -14.87 -14.09 -3.05
CA PRO A 116 -14.05 -15.17 -3.61
C PRO A 116 -12.81 -14.71 -4.39
N THR A 117 -12.86 -13.51 -4.96
CA THR A 117 -11.72 -12.94 -5.71
C THR A 117 -10.60 -12.49 -4.77
N VAL A 118 -10.97 -11.99 -3.58
CA VAL A 118 -10.04 -11.54 -2.55
C VAL A 118 -9.47 -12.73 -1.78
N GLU A 119 -10.31 -13.73 -1.48
CA GLU A 119 -9.88 -15.01 -0.92
C GLU A 119 -8.83 -15.69 -1.81
N ALA A 120 -9.05 -15.72 -3.13
CA ALA A 120 -8.07 -16.27 -4.07
C ALA A 120 -6.70 -15.56 -4.00
N LEU A 121 -6.66 -14.27 -3.66
CA LEU A 121 -5.42 -13.51 -3.51
C LEU A 121 -4.60 -13.97 -2.31
N ALA A 122 -5.26 -14.36 -1.21
CA ALA A 122 -4.64 -14.93 0.00
C ALA A 122 -3.92 -16.26 -0.26
N HIS A 123 -4.39 -16.99 -1.27
CA HIS A 123 -3.88 -18.30 -1.64
C HIS A 123 -2.90 -18.29 -2.82
N GLN A 124 -2.66 -17.13 -3.45
CA GLN A 124 -1.68 -17.03 -4.54
C GLN A 124 -0.27 -17.29 -4.00
N SER A 125 0.44 -18.23 -4.63
CA SER A 125 1.85 -18.49 -4.33
C SER A 125 2.72 -17.94 -5.45
N GLN A 126 3.62 -17.01 -5.09
CA GLN A 126 4.64 -16.48 -6.00
C GLN A 126 6.05 -17.05 -5.72
N GLY A 127 6.11 -18.26 -5.16
CA GLY A 127 7.35 -18.97 -4.88
C GLY A 127 7.90 -18.82 -3.46
N LEU A 128 7.22 -18.07 -2.58
CA LEU A 128 7.54 -17.92 -1.14
C LEU A 128 6.49 -18.55 -0.21
N GLY A 129 5.54 -19.30 -0.78
CA GLY A 129 4.37 -19.81 -0.06
C GLY A 129 3.09 -19.05 -0.41
N PRO A 130 1.91 -19.60 -0.07
CA PRO A 130 0.62 -18.95 -0.32
C PRO A 130 0.51 -17.61 0.43
N GLY A 131 0.11 -16.55 -0.27
CA GLY A 131 -0.12 -15.22 0.30
C GLY A 131 1.16 -14.47 0.65
N VAL A 132 2.34 -15.02 0.37
CA VAL A 132 3.64 -14.39 0.62
C VAL A 132 4.16 -13.72 -0.64
N PHE A 133 4.43 -12.42 -0.53
CA PHE A 133 4.93 -11.59 -1.62
C PHE A 133 6.37 -11.15 -1.36
N ARG A 134 7.16 -10.98 -2.42
CA ARG A 134 8.55 -10.52 -2.29
C ARG A 134 8.56 -9.05 -1.90
N LYS A 135 9.56 -8.64 -1.13
CA LYS A 135 9.67 -7.24 -0.66
C LYS A 135 9.72 -6.21 -1.79
N ALA A 136 10.35 -6.58 -2.91
CA ALA A 136 10.49 -5.70 -4.07
C ALA A 136 9.17 -5.50 -4.83
N ASP A 137 8.20 -6.39 -4.62
CA ASP A 137 6.91 -6.29 -5.29
C ASP A 137 6.11 -5.10 -4.72
N VAL A 138 5.42 -4.40 -5.62
CA VAL A 138 4.45 -3.37 -5.27
C VAL A 138 3.06 -3.94 -5.52
N LEU A 139 2.30 -4.06 -4.45
CA LEU A 139 0.95 -4.61 -4.44
C LEU A 139 -0.05 -3.48 -4.32
N VAL A 140 -0.89 -3.34 -5.34
CA VAL A 140 -2.00 -2.40 -5.32
C VAL A 140 -3.27 -3.22 -5.14
N LEU A 141 -3.78 -3.21 -3.92
CA LEU A 141 -4.98 -3.94 -3.58
C LEU A 141 -6.23 -3.16 -3.98
N GLN A 142 -7.28 -3.89 -4.32
CA GLN A 142 -8.60 -3.31 -4.58
C GLN A 142 -9.23 -2.85 -3.26
N PRO A 143 -10.19 -1.91 -3.29
CA PRO A 143 -10.91 -1.45 -2.09
C PRO A 143 -11.59 -2.57 -1.29
N GLU A 144 -11.88 -3.70 -1.93
CA GLU A 144 -12.44 -4.89 -1.29
C GLU A 144 -11.46 -5.55 -0.30
N CYS A 145 -10.18 -5.19 -0.36
CA CYS A 145 -9.13 -5.64 0.55
C CYS A 145 -8.78 -4.59 1.61
N ASP A 146 -9.58 -3.55 1.81
CA ASP A 146 -9.33 -2.54 2.85
C ASP A 146 -9.13 -3.18 4.23
N GLY A 147 -8.24 -2.60 5.05
CA GLY A 147 -7.91 -3.15 6.38
C GLY A 147 -6.96 -4.35 6.36
N VAL A 148 -6.42 -4.69 5.19
CA VAL A 148 -5.34 -5.68 5.05
C VAL A 148 -4.09 -5.30 5.83
N ARG A 149 -3.43 -6.31 6.38
CA ARG A 149 -2.15 -6.18 7.06
C ARG A 149 -1.09 -6.97 6.31
N PHE A 150 0.13 -6.46 6.34
CA PHE A 150 1.28 -7.15 5.78
C PHE A 150 2.22 -7.51 6.91
N ILE A 151 2.39 -8.81 7.12
CA ILE A 151 3.18 -9.36 8.20
C ILE A 151 4.55 -9.74 7.63
N PRO A 152 5.66 -9.18 8.12
CA PRO A 152 6.99 -9.56 7.65
C PRO A 152 7.24 -11.04 7.95
N VAL A 153 7.77 -11.76 6.97
CA VAL A 153 8.13 -13.17 7.08
C VAL A 153 9.65 -13.26 7.03
N SER A 154 10.25 -13.93 8.01
CA SER A 154 11.70 -14.17 8.05
C SER A 154 12.09 -15.46 7.34
N ALA A 155 13.38 -15.63 7.02
CA ALA A 155 13.87 -16.88 6.44
C ALA A 155 13.53 -18.11 7.30
N HIS A 156 13.55 -17.95 8.62
CA HIS A 156 13.24 -19.03 9.57
C HIS A 156 11.77 -19.44 9.54
N ASP A 157 10.86 -18.52 9.18
CA ASP A 157 9.42 -18.78 9.10
C ASP A 157 9.03 -19.56 7.83
N ILE A 158 9.88 -19.55 6.78
CA ILE A 158 9.64 -20.27 5.53
C ILE A 158 10.26 -21.68 5.54
N GLU A 159 11.33 -21.90 6.30
CA GLU A 159 12.07 -23.18 6.32
C GLU A 159 11.47 -24.27 7.24
N CYS A 160 10.31 -24.01 7.88
CA CYS A 160 9.65 -24.94 8.81
C CYS A 160 8.50 -25.74 8.19
#